data_AF-A0A6N2MDC6-F1
#
_entry.id   AF-A0A6N2MDC6-F1
#
_cell.length_a   1.000
_cell.length_b   1.000
_cell.length_c   1.000
_cell.angle_alpha   90.00
_cell.angle_beta   90.00
_cell.angle_gamma   90.00
#
_symmetry.space_group_name_H-M   'P 1'
#
loop_
_entity.id
_entity.type
_entity.pdbx_description
1 polymer ?
#
loop_
_entity_poly.entity_id
_entity_poly.type
_entity_poly.pdbx_seq_one_letter_code
_entity_poly.pdbx_strand_id
1 'polypeptide(L)'
;MSRTSSIGDSAELEGNLTLSDRLKVFKNSHFDPNAFVTSKCQTMNEKEIRHLCSYLVDLKKASAEEMRKSVYANYAAFIRTSREISDLEGQLISMRNFLSTQAALVHGLSEHACIDSLWAASEDSIADDHLSNLDEGELSESEDWLIELLDNFEVLLAERRVEEAMQALEKGEELATESRKKHSFSPTALVTLETAIRNQRQKLAYQLAEAISQPSTRGQELRSAVLALKNLGDAPCAHTLLLNSHHQKLKSSLPSLRSSNSSCGRAYTVALSQIVFSTIAQAASDSLAVYGEEPAYTSELVTWAVRETEAFAFLLKRHVLALSAASGGLRVVAECIHICMGHCSLLEARGLSLAPVLLRLFKPIIEQAVNANLKKIEEISAALAAADDWLLIYPPAGGRPFSSSASLSSAMASQPKLSSSANRFNSMIQDFLEDVGPLESLQLDGSALGGVLQVFNSYVNLLMRALPSSSETEESLEGSGSKIVRIAETESQQLALLANASLLADDLLPYAAMKLLPLPPRMDEQPKRSSERQSRLPEQREWKKKLQRSVDRLRDSFCRQHALDLIFTENGDTHLNAYIYTSLDDNVEEPEWFPSPILQAEKDLLLFY
;
A
#
# COMPACT_ATOMS: atom_id res chain seq x y z
N MET A 1 11.12 -60.31 25.81
CA MET A 1 10.51 -60.85 24.57
C MET A 1 9.07 -60.34 24.55
N SER A 2 8.57 -59.52 23.64
CA SER A 2 9.11 -59.01 22.37
C SER A 2 8.40 -57.70 22.06
N ARG A 3 9.17 -56.69 21.62
CA ARG A 3 8.68 -55.45 21.01
C ARG A 3 8.04 -55.78 19.67
N THR A 4 6.83 -55.30 19.40
CA THR A 4 6.30 -55.18 18.03
C THR A 4 6.49 -53.74 17.57
N SER A 5 7.46 -53.59 16.67
CA SER A 5 7.76 -52.40 15.89
C SER A 5 6.61 -52.08 14.92
N SER A 6 5.95 -50.94 15.09
CA SER A 6 5.10 -50.31 14.07
C SER A 6 5.71 -48.96 13.72
N ILE A 7 6.93 -49.00 13.15
CA ILE A 7 7.70 -47.79 12.77
C ILE A 7 7.99 -47.74 11.26
N GLY A 8 7.55 -48.73 10.47
CA GLY A 8 7.93 -48.82 9.04
C GLY A 8 6.89 -48.38 8.00
N ASP A 9 5.60 -48.64 8.19
CA ASP A 9 4.74 -48.87 7.01
C ASP A 9 4.08 -47.63 6.39
N SER A 10 3.96 -46.49 7.09
CA SER A 10 3.19 -45.36 6.57
C SER A 10 4.03 -44.33 5.79
N ALA A 11 5.31 -44.18 6.15
CA ALA A 11 6.21 -43.24 5.48
C ALA A 11 6.80 -43.81 4.18
N GLU A 12 7.01 -45.13 4.09
CA GLU A 12 7.52 -45.79 2.88
C GLU A 12 6.46 -45.92 1.78
N LEU A 13 5.16 -45.96 2.14
CA LEU A 13 4.06 -46.09 1.17
C LEU A 13 3.77 -44.79 0.38
N GLU A 14 4.04 -43.61 0.97
CA GLU A 14 3.83 -42.32 0.31
C GLU A 14 4.96 -41.94 -0.67
N GLY A 15 6.13 -42.59 -0.57
CA GLY A 15 7.28 -42.36 -1.44
C GLY A 15 7.04 -42.73 -2.91
N ASN A 16 6.11 -43.66 -3.19
CA ASN A 16 5.84 -44.19 -4.54
C ASN A 16 4.67 -43.51 -5.27
N LEU A 17 4.01 -42.52 -4.67
CA LEU A 17 2.87 -41.81 -5.28
C LEU A 17 3.35 -40.68 -6.22
N THR A 18 2.68 -40.54 -7.37
CA THR A 18 2.94 -39.42 -8.27
C THR A 18 2.60 -38.09 -7.59
N LEU A 19 3.23 -36.99 -8.02
CA LEU A 19 2.97 -35.65 -7.46
C LEU A 19 1.48 -35.26 -7.56
N SER A 20 0.79 -35.71 -8.61
CA SER A 20 -0.66 -35.48 -8.76
C SER A 20 -1.47 -36.20 -7.69
N ASP A 21 -1.10 -37.43 -7.33
CA ASP A 21 -1.78 -38.22 -6.31
C ASP A 21 -1.57 -37.63 -4.91
N ARG A 22 -0.36 -37.13 -4.62
CA ARG A 22 -0.04 -36.43 -3.37
C ARG A 22 -0.82 -35.11 -3.21
N LEU A 23 -1.16 -34.46 -4.33
CA LEU A 23 -1.93 -33.21 -4.33
C LEU A 23 -3.45 -33.41 -4.35
N LYS A 24 -3.95 -34.65 -4.53
CA LYS A 24 -5.37 -34.94 -4.72
C LYS A 24 -6.24 -34.48 -3.55
N VAL A 25 -5.76 -34.62 -2.32
CA VAL A 25 -6.46 -34.19 -1.10
C VAL A 25 -6.66 -32.67 -1.05
N PHE A 26 -5.69 -31.91 -1.57
CA PHE A 26 -5.71 -30.44 -1.58
C PHE A 26 -6.45 -29.83 -2.77
N LYS A 27 -6.81 -30.64 -3.78
CA LYS A 27 -7.56 -30.20 -4.98
C LYS A 27 -9.07 -30.22 -4.81
N ASN A 28 -9.59 -30.71 -3.68
CA ASN A 28 -11.02 -30.77 -3.41
C ASN A 28 -11.57 -29.37 -3.10
N SER A 29 -12.68 -28.97 -3.75
CA SER A 29 -13.33 -27.67 -3.57
C SER A 29 -13.91 -27.44 -2.16
N HIS A 30 -14.08 -28.50 -1.38
CA HIS A 30 -14.54 -28.47 0.02
C HIS A 30 -13.44 -28.86 1.03
N PHE A 31 -12.18 -28.64 0.69
CA PHE A 31 -11.07 -28.91 1.61
C PHE A 31 -11.15 -28.02 2.85
N ASP A 32 -11.28 -28.63 4.03
CA ASP A 32 -11.21 -27.93 5.32
C ASP A 32 -9.82 -28.11 5.96
N PRO A 33 -9.01 -27.02 6.05
CA PRO A 33 -7.70 -27.05 6.66
C PRO A 33 -7.73 -27.49 8.13
N ASN A 34 -8.76 -27.09 8.88
CA ASN A 34 -8.84 -27.36 10.31
C ASN A 34 -9.18 -28.82 10.56
N ALA A 35 -10.10 -29.40 9.79
CA ALA A 35 -10.40 -30.84 9.85
C ALA A 35 -9.19 -31.70 9.42
N PHE A 36 -8.44 -31.27 8.40
CA PHE A 36 -7.24 -31.98 7.93
C PHE A 36 -6.13 -32.00 9.00
N VAL A 37 -5.83 -30.84 9.60
CA VAL A 37 -4.84 -30.74 10.68
C VAL A 37 -5.29 -31.52 11.91
N THR A 38 -6.57 -31.43 12.27
CA THR A 38 -7.12 -32.15 13.43
C THR A 38 -7.05 -33.66 13.23
N SER A 39 -7.44 -34.16 12.07
CA SER A 39 -7.38 -35.59 11.74
C SER A 39 -5.94 -36.14 11.68
N LYS A 40 -5.01 -35.37 11.11
CA LYS A 40 -3.62 -35.82 10.91
C LYS A 40 -2.75 -35.62 12.16
N CYS A 41 -2.94 -34.54 12.91
CA CYS A 41 -2.08 -34.18 14.05
C CYS A 41 -2.55 -34.73 15.41
N GLN A 42 -3.79 -35.20 15.55
CA GLN A 42 -4.31 -35.72 16.83
C GLN A 42 -3.55 -36.94 17.38
N THR A 43 -2.88 -37.69 16.51
CA THR A 43 -2.19 -38.95 16.86
C THR A 43 -0.66 -38.86 16.72
N MET A 44 -0.11 -37.69 16.36
CA MET A 44 1.30 -37.52 16.04
C MET A 44 2.12 -36.92 17.19
N ASN A 45 3.35 -37.41 17.36
CA ASN A 45 4.33 -36.88 18.30
C ASN A 45 5.06 -35.64 17.72
N GLU A 46 5.72 -34.84 18.55
CA GLU A 46 6.33 -33.55 18.15
C GLU A 46 7.33 -33.68 16.97
N LYS A 47 8.10 -34.78 16.94
CA LYS A 47 9.04 -35.06 15.84
C LYS A 47 8.32 -35.38 14.53
N GLU A 48 7.19 -36.06 14.60
CA GLU A 48 6.37 -36.43 13.45
C GLU A 48 5.64 -35.20 12.88
N ILE A 49 5.22 -34.28 13.75
CA ILE A 49 4.65 -32.98 13.37
C ILE A 49 5.69 -32.15 12.62
N ARG A 50 6.94 -32.07 13.12
CA ARG A 50 8.03 -31.35 12.43
C ARG A 50 8.33 -31.96 11.05
N HIS A 51 8.33 -33.30 10.95
CA HIS A 51 8.50 -33.99 9.68
C HIS A 51 7.35 -33.70 8.70
N LEU A 52 6.11 -33.71 9.19
CA LEU A 52 4.93 -33.35 8.39
C LEU A 52 4.99 -31.90 7.89
N CYS A 53 5.43 -30.95 8.73
CA CYS A 53 5.63 -29.57 8.31
C CYS A 53 6.68 -29.46 7.20
N SER A 54 7.82 -30.14 7.32
CA SER A 54 8.85 -30.17 6.27
C SER A 54 8.30 -30.77 4.98
N TYR A 55 7.62 -31.91 5.07
CA TYR A 55 6.99 -32.58 3.93
C TYR A 55 5.98 -31.68 3.21
N LEU A 56 5.14 -30.94 3.94
CA LEU A 56 4.17 -30.01 3.34
C LEU A 56 4.84 -28.82 2.65
N VAL A 57 5.95 -28.33 3.21
CA VAL A 57 6.76 -27.27 2.58
C VAL A 57 7.39 -27.76 1.27
N ASP A 58 7.94 -28.99 1.28
CA ASP A 58 8.54 -29.59 0.08
C ASP A 58 7.48 -29.90 -0.98
N LEU A 59 6.31 -30.40 -0.58
CA LEU A 59 5.18 -30.66 -1.48
C LEU A 59 4.66 -29.37 -2.11
N LYS A 60 4.58 -28.27 -1.33
CA LYS A 60 4.21 -26.94 -1.84
C LYS A 60 5.22 -26.45 -2.88
N LYS A 61 6.52 -26.61 -2.61
CA LYS A 61 7.59 -26.21 -3.55
C LYS A 61 7.51 -27.02 -4.84
N ALA A 62 7.34 -28.34 -4.75
CA ALA A 62 7.23 -29.21 -5.91
C ALA A 62 5.96 -28.92 -6.74
N SER A 63 4.84 -28.58 -6.09
CA SER A 63 3.61 -28.15 -6.76
C SER A 63 3.78 -26.83 -7.52
N ALA A 64 4.48 -25.86 -6.94
CA ALA A 64 4.76 -24.58 -7.59
C ALA A 64 5.68 -24.76 -8.82
N GLU A 65 6.68 -25.63 -8.72
CA GLU A 65 7.58 -25.98 -9.83
C GLU A 65 6.83 -26.63 -11.00
N GLU A 66 5.90 -27.56 -10.71
CA GLU A 66 5.08 -28.22 -11.73
C GLU A 66 4.07 -27.27 -12.37
N MET A 67 3.45 -26.40 -11.57
CA MET A 67 2.58 -25.34 -12.10
C MET A 67 3.37 -24.42 -13.04
N ARG A 68 4.58 -24.03 -12.65
CA ARG A 68 5.48 -23.24 -13.49
C ARG A 68 5.79 -23.96 -14.80
N LYS A 69 6.18 -25.24 -14.76
CA LYS A 69 6.46 -26.05 -15.96
C LYS A 69 5.24 -26.17 -16.87
N SER A 70 4.05 -26.42 -16.31
CA SER A 70 2.80 -26.50 -17.07
C SER A 70 2.45 -25.15 -17.73
N VAL A 71 2.62 -24.04 -17.03
CA VAL A 71 2.41 -22.70 -17.61
C VAL A 71 3.40 -22.43 -18.73
N TYR A 72 4.68 -22.76 -18.57
CA TYR A 72 5.68 -22.59 -19.64
C TYR A 72 5.41 -23.50 -20.85
N ALA A 73 5.02 -24.75 -20.63
CA ALA A 73 4.68 -25.68 -21.71
C ALA A 73 3.46 -25.22 -22.51
N ASN A 74 2.46 -24.64 -21.83
CA ASN A 74 1.25 -24.13 -22.46
C ASN A 74 1.35 -22.65 -22.88
N TYR A 75 2.48 -21.98 -22.64
CA TYR A 75 2.67 -20.56 -22.93
C TYR A 75 2.49 -20.27 -24.42
N ALA A 76 3.04 -21.13 -25.29
CA ALA A 76 2.88 -20.99 -26.73
C ALA A 76 1.40 -21.12 -27.17
N ALA A 77 0.64 -22.04 -26.55
CA ALA A 77 -0.77 -22.18 -26.81
C ALA A 77 -1.56 -20.95 -26.34
N PHE A 78 -1.24 -20.42 -25.15
CA PHE A 78 -1.85 -19.21 -24.60
C PHE A 78 -1.58 -17.96 -25.45
N ILE A 79 -0.34 -17.77 -25.92
CA ILE A 79 0.00 -16.64 -26.79
C ILE A 79 -0.72 -16.75 -28.13
N ARG A 80 -0.83 -17.98 -28.68
CA ARG A 80 -1.56 -18.22 -29.92
C ARG A 80 -3.06 -17.95 -29.76
N THR A 81 -3.70 -18.47 -28.72
CA THR A 81 -5.13 -18.22 -28.48
C THR A 81 -5.40 -16.76 -28.17
N SER A 82 -4.54 -16.08 -27.41
CA SER A 82 -4.66 -14.64 -27.16
C SER A 82 -4.54 -13.81 -28.44
N ARG A 83 -3.69 -14.23 -29.38
CA ARG A 83 -3.59 -13.59 -30.70
C ARG A 83 -4.84 -13.84 -31.53
N GLU A 84 -5.33 -15.08 -31.58
CA GLU A 84 -6.58 -15.42 -32.28
C GLU A 84 -7.79 -14.65 -31.71
N ILE A 85 -7.86 -14.44 -30.39
CA ILE A 85 -8.88 -13.60 -29.76
C ILE A 85 -8.75 -12.13 -30.20
N SER A 86 -7.52 -11.60 -30.24
CA SER A 86 -7.28 -10.22 -30.70
C SER A 86 -7.65 -10.05 -32.18
N ASP A 87 -7.34 -11.05 -33.01
CA ASP A 87 -7.71 -11.06 -34.42
C ASP A 87 -9.24 -11.14 -34.61
N LEU A 88 -9.92 -11.94 -33.78
CA LEU A 88 -11.39 -12.01 -33.73
C LEU A 88 -12.03 -10.69 -33.26
N GLU A 89 -11.46 -10.03 -32.25
CA GLU A 89 -11.90 -8.70 -31.83
C GLU A 89 -11.77 -7.68 -32.97
N GLY A 90 -10.66 -7.73 -33.72
CA GLY A 90 -10.47 -6.91 -34.92
C GLY A 90 -11.51 -7.18 -36.00
N GLN A 91 -11.82 -8.45 -36.25
CA GLN A 91 -12.90 -8.85 -37.18
C GLN A 91 -14.27 -8.38 -36.70
N LEU A 92 -14.55 -8.44 -35.39
CA LEU A 92 -15.81 -8.00 -34.82
C LEU A 92 -15.98 -6.48 -34.91
N ILE A 93 -14.90 -5.71 -34.70
CA ILE A 93 -14.88 -4.27 -34.94
C ILE A 93 -15.14 -3.96 -36.42
N SER A 94 -14.51 -4.71 -37.33
CA SER A 94 -14.75 -4.58 -38.78
C SER A 94 -16.21 -4.87 -39.14
N MET A 95 -16.79 -5.95 -38.61
CA MET A 95 -18.19 -6.32 -38.83
C MET A 95 -19.15 -5.27 -38.25
N ARG A 96 -18.86 -4.75 -37.06
CA ARG A 96 -19.63 -3.66 -36.45
C ARG A 96 -19.57 -2.40 -37.32
N ASN A 97 -18.40 -2.04 -37.82
CA ASN A 97 -18.25 -0.89 -38.70
C ASN A 97 -19.02 -1.12 -40.00
N PHE A 98 -18.93 -2.30 -40.62
CA PHE A 98 -19.70 -2.64 -41.81
C PHE A 98 -21.21 -2.58 -41.57
N LEU A 99 -21.70 -3.15 -40.45
CA LEU A 99 -23.10 -3.06 -40.04
C LEU A 99 -23.53 -1.61 -39.78
N SER A 100 -22.66 -0.79 -39.20
CA SER A 100 -22.92 0.63 -39.01
C SER A 100 -23.02 1.36 -40.36
N THR A 101 -22.16 1.05 -41.32
CA THR A 101 -22.22 1.60 -42.68
C THR A 101 -23.49 1.15 -43.40
N GLN A 102 -23.87 -0.12 -43.27
CA GLN A 102 -25.11 -0.65 -43.84
C GLN A 102 -26.34 -0.04 -43.18
N ALA A 103 -26.33 0.15 -41.86
CA ALA A 103 -27.38 0.84 -41.14
C ALA A 103 -27.49 2.30 -41.59
N ALA A 104 -26.36 3.01 -41.78
CA ALA A 104 -26.35 4.36 -42.32
C ALA A 104 -26.91 4.43 -43.75
N LEU A 105 -26.59 3.45 -44.60
CA LEU A 105 -27.16 3.33 -45.95
C LEU A 105 -28.66 3.03 -45.93
N VAL A 106 -29.11 2.12 -45.05
CA VAL A 106 -30.52 1.81 -44.87
C VAL A 106 -31.28 3.01 -44.30
N HIS A 107 -30.70 3.74 -43.36
CA HIS A 107 -31.27 4.98 -42.85
C HIS A 107 -31.37 6.03 -43.96
N GLY A 108 -30.30 6.24 -44.73
CA GLY A 108 -30.31 7.13 -45.89
C GLY A 108 -31.34 6.73 -46.94
N LEU A 109 -31.47 5.44 -47.26
CA LEU A 109 -32.50 4.92 -48.17
C LEU A 109 -33.91 5.04 -47.58
N SER A 110 -34.09 4.87 -46.27
CA SER A 110 -35.39 5.07 -45.61
C SER A 110 -35.78 6.54 -45.57
N GLU A 111 -34.81 7.44 -45.40
CA GLU A 111 -34.99 8.89 -45.52
C GLU A 111 -35.42 9.25 -46.95
N HIS A 112 -34.75 8.70 -47.97
CA HIS A 112 -35.12 8.94 -49.37
C HIS A 112 -36.45 8.29 -49.75
N ALA A 113 -36.78 7.09 -49.24
CA ALA A 113 -38.07 6.44 -49.47
C ALA A 113 -39.23 7.15 -48.74
N CYS A 114 -38.94 7.80 -47.60
CA CYS A 114 -39.89 8.66 -46.90
C CYS A 114 -40.13 9.97 -47.66
N ILE A 115 -39.08 10.53 -48.29
CA ILE A 115 -39.18 11.71 -49.16
C ILE A 115 -39.91 11.39 -50.48
N ASP A 116 -39.66 10.23 -51.10
CA ASP A 116 -40.37 9.80 -52.32
C ASP A 116 -41.86 9.49 -52.06
N SER A 117 -42.21 9.00 -50.87
CA SER A 117 -43.63 8.81 -50.49
C SER A 117 -44.36 10.13 -50.18
N LEU A 118 -43.62 11.22 -49.93
CA LEU A 118 -44.17 12.58 -49.79
C LEU A 118 -44.40 13.25 -51.15
N TRP A 119 -43.65 12.86 -52.20
CA TRP A 119 -43.79 13.42 -53.56
C TRP A 119 -44.66 12.56 -54.50
N ALA A 120 -44.69 11.23 -54.33
CA ALA A 120 -45.50 10.34 -55.16
C ALA A 120 -47.01 10.37 -54.84
N ALA A 121 -47.40 11.00 -53.73
CA ALA A 121 -48.82 11.21 -53.41
C ALA A 121 -49.43 12.44 -54.11
N SER A 122 -48.64 13.24 -54.83
CA SER A 122 -49.09 14.50 -55.45
C SER A 122 -49.23 14.49 -56.98
N GLU A 123 -48.98 13.40 -57.72
CA GLU A 123 -49.02 13.46 -59.20
C GLU A 123 -49.86 12.41 -59.96
N ASP A 124 -50.49 11.41 -59.34
CA ASP A 124 -51.28 10.42 -60.10
C ASP A 124 -52.76 10.34 -59.65
N SER A 125 -53.59 11.27 -60.14
CA SER A 125 -54.97 10.99 -60.55
C SER A 125 -55.61 12.17 -61.28
N ILE A 126 -55.58 12.16 -62.61
CA ILE A 126 -56.57 12.88 -63.43
C ILE A 126 -57.26 11.87 -64.33
N ALA A 127 -58.52 11.54 -64.00
CA ALA A 127 -59.62 11.35 -64.95
C ALA A 127 -60.96 11.25 -64.21
N ASP A 128 -61.79 12.31 -64.33
CA ASP A 128 -63.27 12.38 -64.43
C ASP A 128 -64.13 11.31 -63.69
N ASP A 129 -65.17 11.61 -62.92
CA ASP A 129 -66.14 12.70 -63.07
C ASP A 129 -67.08 12.83 -61.85
N HIS A 130 -67.53 14.06 -61.60
CA HIS A 130 -68.71 14.53 -60.86
C HIS A 130 -68.87 14.47 -59.32
N LEU A 131 -68.54 15.65 -58.73
CA LEU A 131 -69.37 16.48 -57.82
C LEU A 131 -69.52 16.08 -56.34
N SER A 132 -68.71 16.70 -55.47
CA SER A 132 -69.17 17.81 -54.61
C SER A 132 -68.01 18.44 -53.83
N ASN A 133 -67.97 19.78 -53.87
CA ASN A 133 -67.01 20.67 -53.22
C ASN A 133 -66.77 20.38 -51.73
N LEU A 134 -65.51 20.48 -51.28
CA LEU A 134 -65.06 21.20 -50.06
C LEU A 134 -63.54 20.98 -49.87
N ASP A 135 -62.78 22.08 -50.00
CA ASP A 135 -61.35 22.31 -49.73
C ASP A 135 -60.29 21.28 -50.16
N GLU A 136 -59.40 21.75 -51.06
CA GLU A 136 -57.96 21.50 -50.91
C GLU A 136 -57.57 21.89 -49.48
N GLY A 137 -57.59 20.90 -48.58
CA GLY A 137 -57.24 21.12 -47.18
C GLY A 137 -55.79 21.53 -47.08
N GLU A 138 -55.58 22.83 -46.92
CA GLU A 138 -54.45 23.43 -46.20
C GLU A 138 -53.97 22.45 -45.13
N LEU A 139 -52.65 22.20 -45.07
CA LEU A 139 -52.04 21.56 -43.90
C LEU A 139 -52.67 22.23 -42.67
N SER A 140 -53.30 21.43 -41.81
CA SER A 140 -54.00 21.98 -40.64
C SER A 140 -53.02 22.87 -39.87
N GLU A 141 -53.41 24.02 -39.31
CA GLU A 141 -52.50 24.96 -38.59
C GLU A 141 -51.54 24.26 -37.60
N SER A 142 -51.94 23.09 -37.12
CA SER A 142 -51.18 22.13 -36.32
C SER A 142 -49.93 21.50 -36.98
N GLU A 143 -49.97 21.23 -38.29
CA GLU A 143 -48.90 20.62 -39.08
C GLU A 143 -47.87 21.66 -39.52
N ASP A 144 -48.31 22.85 -39.91
CA ASP A 144 -47.42 23.99 -40.21
C ASP A 144 -46.60 24.40 -38.98
N TRP A 145 -47.23 24.43 -37.81
CA TRP A 145 -46.54 24.69 -36.55
C TRP A 145 -45.50 23.61 -36.22
N LEU A 146 -45.77 22.34 -36.57
CA LEU A 146 -44.86 21.23 -36.34
C LEU A 146 -43.56 21.38 -37.16
N ILE A 147 -43.71 21.82 -38.41
CA ILE A 147 -42.61 22.08 -39.33
C ILE A 147 -41.78 23.27 -38.81
N GLU A 148 -42.43 24.38 -38.45
CA GLU A 148 -41.75 25.56 -37.90
C GLU A 148 -41.01 25.24 -36.59
N LEU A 149 -41.60 24.43 -35.72
CA LEU A 149 -40.95 23.95 -34.49
C LEU A 149 -39.69 23.15 -34.82
N LEU A 150 -39.76 22.20 -35.76
CA LEU A 150 -38.65 21.35 -36.16
C LEU A 150 -37.51 22.14 -36.81
N ASP A 151 -37.82 23.09 -37.71
CA ASP A 151 -36.83 23.96 -38.34
C ASP A 151 -36.12 24.84 -37.31
N ASN A 152 -36.88 25.43 -36.38
CA ASN A 152 -36.32 26.20 -35.29
C ASN A 152 -35.39 25.36 -34.40
N PHE A 153 -35.72 24.08 -34.15
CA PHE A 153 -34.82 23.18 -33.42
C PHE A 153 -33.51 22.92 -34.14
N GLU A 154 -33.55 22.68 -35.44
CA GLU A 154 -32.32 22.42 -36.20
C GLU A 154 -31.39 23.63 -36.20
N VAL A 155 -31.95 24.84 -36.30
CA VAL A 155 -31.19 26.09 -36.15
C VAL A 155 -30.57 26.20 -34.76
N LEU A 156 -31.37 26.00 -33.70
CA LEU A 156 -30.90 26.10 -32.31
C LEU A 156 -29.82 25.06 -31.97
N LEU A 157 -29.95 23.84 -32.49
CA LEU A 157 -28.96 22.77 -32.37
C LEU A 157 -27.67 23.09 -33.14
N ALA A 158 -27.78 23.67 -34.33
CA ALA A 158 -26.62 24.10 -35.13
C ALA A 158 -25.86 25.25 -34.46
N GLU A 159 -26.57 26.21 -33.87
CA GLU A 159 -26.00 27.36 -33.15
C GLU A 159 -25.52 27.02 -31.72
N ARG A 160 -25.74 25.77 -31.25
CA ARG A 160 -25.43 25.29 -29.89
C ARG A 160 -26.11 26.12 -28.79
N ARG A 161 -27.29 26.69 -29.06
CA ARG A 161 -28.08 27.49 -28.11
C ARG A 161 -28.89 26.59 -27.19
N VAL A 162 -28.18 25.90 -26.29
CA VAL A 162 -28.73 24.84 -25.41
C VAL A 162 -29.94 25.32 -24.60
N GLU A 163 -29.87 26.50 -23.99
CA GLU A 163 -30.94 27.00 -23.12
C GLU A 163 -32.24 27.25 -23.89
N GLU A 164 -32.12 27.81 -25.09
CA GLU A 164 -33.25 28.11 -25.97
C GLU A 164 -33.83 26.84 -26.60
N ALA A 165 -32.97 25.87 -26.93
CA ALA A 165 -33.40 24.54 -27.33
C ALA A 165 -34.17 23.82 -26.21
N MET A 166 -33.74 23.95 -24.94
CA MET A 166 -34.50 23.39 -23.81
C MET A 166 -35.86 24.08 -23.63
N GLN A 167 -35.93 25.41 -23.73
CA GLN A 167 -37.20 26.14 -23.64
C GLN A 167 -38.15 25.80 -24.79
N ALA A 168 -37.63 25.60 -26.01
CA ALA A 168 -38.44 25.15 -27.14
C ALA A 168 -38.98 23.73 -26.91
N LEU A 169 -38.20 22.82 -26.30
CA LEU A 169 -38.66 21.45 -25.96
C LEU A 169 -39.77 21.48 -24.91
N GLU A 170 -39.62 22.31 -23.89
CA GLU A 170 -40.62 22.47 -22.82
C GLU A 170 -41.95 22.99 -23.39
N LYS A 171 -41.90 24.04 -24.23
CA LYS A 171 -43.09 24.56 -24.92
C LYS A 171 -43.76 23.51 -25.82
N GLY A 172 -42.96 22.71 -26.53
CA GLY A 172 -43.48 21.61 -27.36
C GLY A 172 -44.21 20.55 -26.53
N GLU A 173 -43.70 20.23 -25.34
CA GLU A 173 -44.31 19.29 -24.42
C GLU A 173 -45.57 19.82 -23.76
N GLU A 174 -45.54 21.07 -23.32
CA GLU A 174 -46.72 21.76 -22.81
C GLU A 174 -47.85 21.70 -23.84
N LEU A 175 -47.55 22.03 -25.10
CA LEU A 175 -48.55 21.98 -26.17
C LEU A 175 -49.07 20.56 -26.42
N ALA A 176 -48.21 19.54 -26.42
CA ALA A 176 -48.64 18.15 -26.56
C ALA A 176 -49.57 17.73 -25.41
N THR A 177 -49.28 18.16 -24.17
CA THR A 177 -50.14 17.86 -23.01
C THR A 177 -51.46 18.62 -23.02
N GLU A 178 -51.47 19.87 -23.48
CA GLU A 178 -52.70 20.67 -23.63
C GLU A 178 -53.61 20.09 -24.71
N SER A 179 -53.01 19.68 -25.82
CA SER A 179 -53.70 19.09 -26.96
C SER A 179 -54.37 17.76 -26.60
N ARG A 180 -53.72 16.97 -25.73
CA ARG A 180 -54.30 15.76 -25.14
C ARG A 180 -55.52 16.05 -24.27
N LYS A 181 -55.52 17.16 -23.52
CA LYS A 181 -56.64 17.55 -22.64
C LYS A 181 -57.81 18.17 -23.41
N LYS A 182 -57.51 18.95 -24.45
CA LYS A 182 -58.49 19.71 -25.25
C LYS A 182 -59.02 18.92 -26.45
N HIS A 183 -58.46 17.74 -26.76
CA HIS A 183 -58.74 16.96 -27.98
C HIS A 183 -58.63 17.81 -29.26
N SER A 184 -57.70 18.78 -29.29
CA SER A 184 -57.53 19.71 -30.41
C SER A 184 -56.74 19.12 -31.59
N PHE A 185 -56.02 18.01 -31.36
CA PHE A 185 -55.25 17.31 -32.38
C PHE A 185 -55.87 15.95 -32.70
N SER A 186 -55.71 15.50 -33.94
CA SER A 186 -55.98 14.11 -34.30
C SER A 186 -55.05 13.17 -33.52
N PRO A 187 -55.49 11.95 -33.16
CA PRO A 187 -54.64 10.98 -32.47
C PRO A 187 -53.32 10.69 -33.19
N THR A 188 -53.32 10.71 -34.52
CA THR A 188 -52.14 10.49 -35.35
C THR A 188 -51.16 11.67 -35.26
N ALA A 189 -51.68 12.91 -35.31
CA ALA A 189 -50.87 14.12 -35.22
C ALA A 189 -50.25 14.32 -33.82
N LEU A 190 -50.91 13.84 -32.77
CA LEU A 190 -50.34 13.81 -31.42
C LEU A 190 -49.16 12.84 -31.31
N VAL A 191 -49.27 11.66 -31.93
CA VAL A 191 -48.17 10.67 -31.95
C VAL A 191 -46.98 11.19 -32.76
N THR A 192 -47.21 11.84 -33.91
CA THR A 192 -46.12 12.45 -34.69
C THR A 192 -45.42 13.56 -33.91
N LEU A 193 -46.16 14.42 -33.21
CA LEU A 193 -45.57 15.45 -32.34
C LEU A 193 -44.74 14.85 -31.18
N GLU A 194 -45.28 13.87 -30.46
CA GLU A 194 -44.57 13.23 -29.36
C GLU A 194 -43.29 12.51 -29.84
N THR A 195 -43.34 11.88 -31.01
CA THR A 195 -42.15 11.24 -31.60
C THR A 195 -41.12 12.27 -32.06
N ALA A 196 -41.54 13.39 -32.64
CA ALA A 196 -40.68 14.50 -33.03
C ALA A 196 -39.95 15.12 -31.82
N ILE A 197 -40.68 15.45 -30.76
CA ILE A 197 -40.13 16.00 -29.51
C ILE A 197 -39.11 15.01 -28.90
N ARG A 198 -39.45 13.73 -28.82
CA ARG A 198 -38.54 12.68 -28.32
C ARG A 198 -37.26 12.59 -29.16
N ASN A 199 -37.38 12.67 -30.48
CA ASN A 199 -36.22 12.65 -31.37
C ASN A 199 -35.33 13.89 -31.18
N GLN A 200 -35.91 15.08 -31.05
CA GLN A 200 -35.14 16.31 -30.82
C GLN A 200 -34.46 16.33 -29.44
N ARG A 201 -35.15 15.85 -28.38
CA ARG A 201 -34.56 15.63 -27.06
C ARG A 201 -33.34 14.70 -27.14
N GLN A 202 -33.43 13.61 -27.89
CA GLN A 202 -32.32 12.67 -28.08
C GLN A 202 -31.14 13.31 -28.82
N LYS A 203 -31.40 14.10 -29.88
CA LYS A 203 -30.36 14.84 -30.61
C LYS A 203 -29.63 15.84 -29.71
N LEU A 204 -30.37 16.62 -28.91
CA LEU A 204 -29.80 17.57 -27.96
C LEU A 204 -28.97 16.87 -26.87
N ALA A 205 -29.49 15.76 -26.32
CA ALA A 205 -28.78 14.95 -25.34
C ALA A 205 -27.46 14.40 -25.89
N TYR A 206 -27.44 13.95 -27.15
CA TYR A 206 -26.21 13.50 -27.83
C TYR A 206 -25.18 14.62 -27.98
N GLN A 207 -25.60 15.81 -28.43
CA GLN A 207 -24.70 16.96 -28.56
C GLN A 207 -24.12 17.41 -27.21
N LEU A 208 -24.92 17.38 -26.15
CA LEU A 208 -24.45 17.69 -24.80
C LEU A 208 -23.47 16.64 -24.28
N ALA A 209 -23.76 15.35 -24.49
CA ALA A 209 -22.86 14.27 -24.11
C ALA A 209 -21.51 14.37 -24.84
N GLU A 210 -21.53 14.73 -26.13
CA GLU A 210 -20.32 15.00 -26.90
C GLU A 210 -19.56 16.20 -26.32
N ALA A 211 -20.24 17.31 -26.04
CA ALA A 211 -19.64 18.51 -25.48
C ALA A 211 -18.99 18.26 -24.11
N ILE A 212 -19.64 17.50 -23.22
CA ILE A 212 -19.11 17.11 -21.90
C ILE A 212 -17.85 16.25 -22.04
N SER A 213 -17.80 15.41 -23.08
CA SER A 213 -16.68 14.51 -23.34
C SER A 213 -15.47 15.21 -23.98
N GLN A 214 -15.58 16.47 -24.39
CA GLN A 214 -14.46 17.20 -25.00
C GLN A 214 -13.45 17.69 -23.93
N PRO A 215 -12.12 17.50 -24.13
CA PRO A 215 -11.09 17.94 -23.17
C PRO A 215 -11.00 19.47 -22.96
N SER A 216 -11.56 20.24 -23.88
CA SER A 216 -11.62 21.71 -23.84
C SER A 216 -12.71 22.23 -22.91
N THR A 217 -13.80 21.47 -22.72
CA THR A 217 -14.95 21.87 -21.91
C THR A 217 -14.60 21.81 -20.43
N ARG A 218 -14.57 22.96 -19.75
CA ARG A 218 -14.03 23.06 -18.38
C ARG A 218 -14.85 23.98 -17.51
N GLY A 219 -14.75 23.76 -16.20
CA GLY A 219 -15.29 24.67 -15.18
C GLY A 219 -16.79 24.89 -15.36
N GLN A 220 -17.18 26.15 -15.57
CA GLN A 220 -18.60 26.51 -15.66
C GLN A 220 -19.29 25.91 -16.89
N GLU A 221 -18.62 25.84 -18.04
CA GLU A 221 -19.18 25.26 -19.27
C GLU A 221 -19.51 23.77 -19.11
N LEU A 222 -18.62 23.04 -18.42
CA LEU A 222 -18.85 21.64 -18.08
C LEU A 222 -20.07 21.50 -17.17
N ARG A 223 -20.17 22.33 -16.11
CA ARG A 223 -21.32 22.28 -15.19
C ARG A 223 -22.63 22.61 -15.89
N SER A 224 -22.65 23.64 -16.74
CA SER A 224 -23.87 24.01 -17.47
C SER A 224 -24.30 22.92 -18.44
N ALA A 225 -23.37 22.28 -19.15
CA ALA A 225 -23.69 21.17 -20.05
C ALA A 225 -24.23 19.94 -19.30
N VAL A 226 -23.64 19.59 -18.15
CA VAL A 226 -24.10 18.49 -17.30
C VAL A 226 -25.47 18.81 -16.68
N LEU A 227 -25.70 20.05 -16.22
CA LEU A 227 -26.99 20.49 -15.69
C LEU A 227 -28.08 20.42 -16.78
N ALA A 228 -27.77 20.88 -18.00
CA ALA A 228 -28.71 20.80 -19.13
C ALA A 228 -29.06 19.34 -19.46
N LEU A 229 -28.07 18.44 -19.47
CA LEU A 229 -28.31 17.01 -19.72
C LEU A 229 -29.11 16.34 -18.59
N LYS A 230 -28.86 16.73 -17.33
CA LYS A 230 -29.67 16.33 -16.18
C LYS A 230 -31.12 16.77 -16.36
N ASN A 231 -31.35 18.03 -16.73
CA ASN A 231 -32.69 18.60 -16.92
C ASN A 231 -33.44 17.97 -18.11
N LEU A 232 -32.74 17.43 -19.11
CA LEU A 232 -33.35 16.68 -20.21
C LEU A 232 -33.91 15.31 -19.80
N GLY A 233 -33.60 14.84 -18.58
CA GLY A 233 -34.14 13.62 -18.00
C GLY A 233 -33.15 12.46 -17.87
N ASP A 234 -31.89 12.62 -18.28
CA ASP A 234 -30.84 11.58 -18.17
C ASP A 234 -29.78 11.95 -17.13
N ALA A 235 -30.24 12.10 -15.89
CA ALA A 235 -29.40 12.43 -14.74
C ALA A 235 -28.26 11.43 -14.48
N PRO A 236 -28.46 10.09 -14.60
CA PRO A 236 -27.37 9.10 -14.46
C PRO A 236 -26.29 9.22 -15.53
N CYS A 237 -26.66 9.33 -16.81
CA CYS A 237 -25.68 9.48 -17.89
C CYS A 237 -24.86 10.76 -17.72
N ALA A 238 -25.53 11.87 -17.37
CA ALA A 238 -24.86 13.14 -17.11
C ALA A 238 -23.84 13.05 -15.97
N HIS A 239 -24.14 12.31 -14.90
CA HIS A 239 -23.23 12.16 -13.77
C HIS A 239 -22.02 11.30 -14.15
N THR A 240 -22.24 10.16 -14.81
CA THR A 240 -21.14 9.31 -15.31
C THR A 240 -20.24 10.07 -16.30
N LEU A 241 -20.80 10.90 -17.19
CA LEU A 241 -20.04 11.73 -18.13
C LEU A 241 -19.22 12.82 -17.42
N LEU A 242 -19.78 13.45 -16.38
CA LEU A 242 -19.04 14.41 -15.53
C LEU A 242 -17.80 13.75 -14.91
N LEU A 243 -17.95 12.57 -14.32
CA LEU A 243 -16.83 11.84 -13.71
C LEU A 243 -15.80 11.40 -14.77
N ASN A 244 -16.26 10.98 -15.94
CA ASN A 244 -15.39 10.60 -17.06
C ASN A 244 -14.58 11.79 -17.60
N SER A 245 -15.13 13.01 -17.65
CA SER A 245 -14.38 14.19 -18.11
C SER A 245 -13.24 14.53 -17.13
N HIS A 246 -13.48 14.42 -15.82
CA HIS A 246 -12.44 14.57 -14.79
C HIS A 246 -11.38 13.46 -14.88
N HIS A 247 -11.77 12.21 -15.15
CA HIS A 247 -10.82 11.12 -15.42
C HIS A 247 -9.94 11.40 -16.65
N GLN A 248 -10.52 11.88 -17.75
CA GLN A 248 -9.76 12.24 -18.95
C GLN A 248 -8.79 13.40 -18.71
N LYS A 249 -9.20 14.39 -17.90
CA LYS A 249 -8.33 15.49 -17.46
C LYS A 249 -7.13 14.97 -16.66
N LEU A 250 -7.36 14.00 -15.78
CA LEU A 250 -6.29 13.37 -15.01
C LEU A 250 -5.32 12.63 -15.96
N LYS A 251 -5.86 11.82 -16.88
CA LYS A 251 -5.09 11.04 -17.84
C LYS A 251 -4.24 11.92 -18.77
N SER A 252 -4.76 13.07 -19.20
CA SER A 252 -4.02 14.02 -20.05
C SER A 252 -2.96 14.82 -19.29
N SER A 253 -3.11 15.01 -17.97
CA SER A 253 -2.13 15.70 -17.12
C SER A 253 -0.96 14.82 -16.67
N LEU A 254 -1.06 13.49 -16.83
CA LEU A 254 -0.06 12.54 -16.35
C LEU A 254 1.25 12.48 -17.19
N PRO A 255 1.23 12.56 -18.54
CA PRO A 255 2.44 12.53 -19.36
C PRO A 255 3.38 13.73 -19.12
N SER A 256 2.83 14.93 -18.86
CA SER A 256 3.64 16.12 -18.55
C SER A 256 4.44 15.99 -17.25
N LEU A 257 3.98 15.15 -16.31
CA LEU A 257 4.73 14.83 -15.09
C LEU A 257 5.91 13.88 -15.35
N ARG A 258 5.90 13.12 -16.45
CA ARG A 258 6.97 12.15 -16.76
C ARG A 258 8.14 12.78 -17.51
N SER A 259 7.89 13.81 -18.33
CA SER A 259 8.94 14.51 -19.08
C SER A 259 9.80 15.45 -18.24
N SER A 260 9.32 15.89 -17.08
CA SER A 260 10.01 16.86 -16.21
C SER A 260 10.97 16.24 -15.18
N ASN A 261 11.02 14.91 -15.02
CA ASN A 261 11.55 14.29 -13.79
C ASN A 261 12.77 13.38 -14.04
N SER A 262 13.97 13.97 -14.14
CA SER A 262 15.23 13.24 -13.96
C SER A 262 15.73 13.25 -12.51
N SER A 263 15.07 13.93 -11.57
CA SER A 263 15.55 14.03 -10.19
C SER A 263 14.43 14.02 -9.15
N CYS A 264 14.59 13.12 -8.18
CA CYS A 264 13.89 13.04 -6.90
C CYS A 264 12.43 12.53 -6.91
N GLY A 265 12.23 11.33 -6.33
CA GLY A 265 10.91 10.73 -6.10
C GLY A 265 9.96 11.61 -5.28
N ARG A 266 10.46 12.52 -4.43
CA ARG A 266 9.64 13.45 -3.65
C ARG A 266 8.87 14.45 -4.54
N ALA A 267 9.54 15.08 -5.49
CA ALA A 267 8.92 16.07 -6.37
C ALA A 267 7.81 15.44 -7.21
N TYR A 268 8.07 14.22 -7.72
CA TYR A 268 7.06 13.42 -8.41
C TYR A 268 5.85 13.11 -7.51
N THR A 269 6.08 12.67 -6.27
CA THR A 269 4.99 12.39 -5.32
C THR A 269 4.13 13.62 -5.04
N VAL A 270 4.74 14.78 -4.77
CA VAL A 270 4.01 16.03 -4.53
C VAL A 270 3.15 16.39 -5.73
N ALA A 271 3.74 16.45 -6.93
CA ALA A 271 3.03 16.85 -8.14
C ALA A 271 1.89 15.89 -8.50
N LEU A 272 2.15 14.58 -8.44
CA LEU A 272 1.13 13.56 -8.73
C LEU A 272 -0.01 13.61 -7.71
N SER A 273 0.32 13.69 -6.42
CA SER A 273 -0.66 13.75 -5.34
C SER A 273 -1.53 15.01 -5.46
N GLN A 274 -0.91 16.17 -5.73
CA GLN A 274 -1.62 17.42 -5.93
C GLN A 274 -2.61 17.33 -7.12
N ILE A 275 -2.18 16.82 -8.27
CA ILE A 275 -3.03 16.72 -9.47
C ILE A 275 -4.21 15.77 -9.24
N VAL A 276 -3.99 14.59 -8.64
CA VAL A 276 -5.04 13.61 -8.36
C VAL A 276 -6.04 14.17 -7.36
N PHE A 277 -5.60 14.59 -6.17
CA PHE A 277 -6.51 14.99 -5.11
C PHE A 277 -7.21 16.32 -5.42
N SER A 278 -6.60 17.26 -6.15
CA SER A 278 -7.30 18.46 -6.62
C SER A 278 -8.34 18.15 -7.69
N THR A 279 -8.10 17.18 -8.57
CA THR A 279 -9.10 16.74 -9.56
C THR A 279 -10.27 16.04 -8.89
N ILE A 280 -10.01 15.18 -7.90
CA ILE A 280 -11.06 14.56 -7.08
C ILE A 280 -11.87 15.63 -6.33
N ALA A 281 -11.20 16.62 -5.73
CA ALA A 281 -11.86 17.73 -5.06
C ALA A 281 -12.77 18.53 -6.01
N GLN A 282 -12.32 18.75 -7.25
CA GLN A 282 -13.09 19.47 -8.26
C GLN A 282 -14.30 18.65 -8.72
N ALA A 283 -14.13 17.35 -8.97
CA ALA A 283 -15.22 16.45 -9.32
C ALA A 283 -16.29 16.39 -8.23
N ALA A 284 -15.88 16.32 -6.96
CA ALA A 284 -16.79 16.37 -5.83
C ALA A 284 -17.55 17.70 -5.74
N SER A 285 -16.86 18.83 -5.96
CA SER A 285 -17.49 20.15 -5.98
C SER A 285 -18.46 20.33 -7.13
N ASP A 286 -18.13 19.84 -8.33
CA ASP A 286 -18.98 19.95 -9.52
C ASP A 286 -20.20 19.03 -9.41
N SER A 287 -20.03 17.82 -8.87
CA SER A 287 -21.12 16.88 -8.60
C SER A 287 -22.09 17.47 -7.56
N LEU A 288 -21.59 17.99 -6.43
CA LEU A 288 -22.41 18.63 -5.41
C LEU A 288 -23.18 19.85 -5.97
N ALA A 289 -22.55 20.65 -6.84
CA ALA A 289 -23.20 21.83 -7.42
C ALA A 289 -24.36 21.48 -8.37
N VAL A 290 -24.30 20.33 -9.06
CA VAL A 290 -25.33 19.91 -10.04
C VAL A 290 -26.38 18.98 -9.44
N TYR A 291 -25.99 18.11 -8.51
CA TYR A 291 -26.84 17.04 -7.97
C TYR A 291 -27.20 17.20 -6.49
N GLY A 292 -26.57 18.12 -5.76
CA GLY A 292 -26.79 18.26 -4.33
C GLY A 292 -26.35 17.01 -3.55
N GLU A 293 -27.02 16.73 -2.43
CA GLU A 293 -26.71 15.59 -1.55
C GLU A 293 -27.52 14.33 -1.88
N GLU A 294 -27.84 14.10 -3.15
CA GLU A 294 -28.59 12.91 -3.56
C GLU A 294 -27.75 11.62 -3.39
N PRO A 295 -28.22 10.63 -2.60
CA PRO A 295 -27.40 9.52 -2.13
C PRO A 295 -26.87 8.61 -3.25
N ALA A 296 -27.62 8.46 -4.34
CA ALA A 296 -27.23 7.65 -5.49
C ALA A 296 -25.97 8.20 -6.16
N TYR A 297 -25.94 9.51 -6.43
CA TYR A 297 -24.82 10.18 -7.11
C TYR A 297 -23.63 10.38 -6.18
N THR A 298 -23.86 10.64 -4.89
CA THR A 298 -22.77 10.68 -3.91
C THR A 298 -22.07 9.32 -3.80
N SER A 299 -22.82 8.20 -3.84
CA SER A 299 -22.23 6.85 -3.80
C SER A 299 -21.41 6.54 -5.05
N GLU A 300 -21.88 6.95 -6.23
CA GLU A 300 -21.12 6.80 -7.48
C GLU A 300 -19.84 7.65 -7.47
N LEU A 301 -19.92 8.90 -7.00
CA LEU A 301 -18.77 9.80 -6.83
C LEU A 301 -17.73 9.20 -5.89
N VAL A 302 -18.14 8.67 -4.73
CA VAL A 302 -17.23 8.01 -3.79
C VAL A 302 -16.58 6.80 -4.45
N THR A 303 -17.34 5.97 -5.16
CA THR A 303 -16.82 4.80 -5.88
C THR A 303 -15.78 5.21 -6.93
N TRP A 304 -16.04 6.28 -7.68
CA TRP A 304 -15.10 6.85 -8.64
C TRP A 304 -13.84 7.39 -7.95
N ALA A 305 -13.99 8.17 -6.88
CA ALA A 305 -12.86 8.72 -6.14
C ALA A 305 -11.94 7.63 -5.55
N VAL A 306 -12.53 6.53 -5.07
CA VAL A 306 -11.78 5.35 -4.62
C VAL A 306 -10.98 4.73 -5.78
N ARG A 307 -11.60 4.54 -6.96
CA ARG A 307 -10.90 4.01 -8.14
C ARG A 307 -9.74 4.89 -8.59
N GLU A 308 -9.93 6.21 -8.63
CA GLU A 308 -8.85 7.15 -8.96
C GLU A 308 -7.73 7.12 -7.91
N THR A 309 -8.08 6.99 -6.63
CA THR A 309 -7.12 6.85 -5.53
C THR A 309 -6.32 5.54 -5.62
N GLU A 310 -6.96 4.44 -6.00
CA GLU A 310 -6.30 3.15 -6.23
C GLU A 310 -5.34 3.20 -7.43
N ALA A 311 -5.76 3.83 -8.54
CA ALA A 311 -4.90 4.05 -9.71
C ALA A 311 -3.68 4.93 -9.37
N PHE A 312 -3.89 5.99 -8.60
CA PHE A 312 -2.83 6.83 -8.05
C PHE A 312 -1.84 6.02 -7.20
N ALA A 313 -2.34 5.25 -6.23
CA ALA A 313 -1.52 4.42 -5.36
C ALA A 313 -0.69 3.41 -6.16
N PHE A 314 -1.27 2.81 -7.21
CA PHE A 314 -0.55 1.92 -8.13
C PHE A 314 0.62 2.63 -8.84
N LEU A 315 0.40 3.83 -9.36
CA LEU A 315 1.45 4.62 -10.01
C LEU A 315 2.56 4.98 -9.04
N LEU A 316 2.22 5.42 -7.83
CA LEU A 316 3.18 5.79 -6.81
C LEU A 316 4.00 4.58 -6.34
N LYS A 317 3.35 3.43 -6.15
CA LYS A 317 4.00 2.15 -5.87
C LYS A 317 5.02 1.81 -6.95
N ARG A 318 4.63 1.88 -8.22
CA ARG A 318 5.47 1.50 -9.35
C ARG A 318 6.69 2.41 -9.52
N HIS A 319 6.52 3.71 -9.35
CA HIS A 319 7.53 4.70 -9.73
C HIS A 319 8.42 5.17 -8.57
N VAL A 320 7.98 5.06 -7.33
CA VAL A 320 8.73 5.58 -6.16
C VAL A 320 8.88 4.52 -5.07
N LEU A 321 7.77 3.94 -4.61
CA LEU A 321 7.78 3.21 -3.35
C LEU A 321 8.39 1.82 -3.45
N ALA A 322 8.20 1.07 -4.55
CA ALA A 322 8.68 -0.31 -4.64
C ALA A 322 10.20 -0.43 -4.53
N LEU A 323 10.96 0.42 -5.24
CA LEU A 323 12.42 0.43 -5.18
C LEU A 323 12.94 0.96 -3.84
N SER A 324 12.30 2.02 -3.32
CA SER A 324 12.66 2.62 -2.04
C SER A 324 12.43 1.64 -0.89
N ALA A 325 11.29 0.95 -0.86
CA ALA A 325 10.99 -0.06 0.15
C ALA A 325 11.96 -1.25 0.08
N ALA A 326 12.25 -1.77 -1.11
CA ALA A 326 13.17 -2.89 -1.28
C ALA A 326 14.60 -2.59 -0.83
N SER A 327 15.06 -1.33 -0.94
CA SER A 327 16.39 -0.89 -0.54
C SER A 327 16.48 -0.41 0.93
N GLY A 328 15.38 -0.51 1.69
CA GLY A 328 15.30 -0.01 3.05
C GLY A 328 15.27 1.52 3.15
N GLY A 329 14.89 2.23 2.08
CA GLY A 329 14.72 3.68 2.02
C GLY A 329 13.45 4.15 2.74
N LEU A 330 13.38 3.92 4.05
CA LEU A 330 12.20 4.19 4.89
C LEU A 330 11.81 5.67 4.88
N ARG A 331 12.77 6.60 5.02
CA ARG A 331 12.51 8.05 4.94
C ARG A 331 11.72 8.46 3.69
N VAL A 332 12.13 7.98 2.52
CA VAL A 332 11.48 8.32 1.25
C VAL A 332 10.03 7.81 1.25
N VAL A 333 9.82 6.59 1.75
CA VAL A 333 8.49 5.99 1.88
C VAL A 333 7.63 6.82 2.84
N ALA A 334 8.14 7.12 4.03
CA ALA A 334 7.44 7.88 5.07
C ALA A 334 7.03 9.28 4.58
N GLU A 335 7.93 10.01 3.93
CA GLU A 335 7.65 11.33 3.36
C GLU A 335 6.57 11.27 2.26
N CYS A 336 6.62 10.26 1.39
CA CYS A 336 5.62 10.08 0.35
C CYS A 336 4.22 9.87 0.94
N ILE A 337 4.12 9.03 1.97
CA ILE A 337 2.86 8.76 2.66
C ILE A 337 2.37 10.01 3.37
N HIS A 338 3.25 10.73 4.06
CA HIS A 338 2.91 11.97 4.75
C HIS A 338 2.29 13.01 3.79
N ILE A 339 2.89 13.18 2.60
CA ILE A 339 2.33 14.06 1.55
C ILE A 339 0.93 13.61 1.14
N CYS A 340 0.72 12.31 0.93
CA CYS A 340 -0.58 11.77 0.54
C CYS A 340 -1.64 11.97 1.63
N MET A 341 -1.27 11.72 2.89
CA MET A 341 -2.15 11.89 4.04
C MET A 341 -2.53 13.37 4.23
N GLY A 342 -1.60 14.30 3.98
CA GLY A 342 -1.89 15.73 3.96
C GLY A 342 -3.00 16.09 2.97
N HIS A 343 -2.92 15.60 1.73
CA HIS A 343 -4.00 15.83 0.75
C HIS A 343 -5.31 15.10 1.09
N CYS A 344 -5.26 13.91 1.68
CA CYS A 344 -6.46 13.24 2.19
C CYS A 344 -7.15 14.06 3.29
N SER A 345 -6.39 14.65 4.22
CA SER A 345 -6.97 15.48 5.28
C SER A 345 -7.73 16.71 4.74
N LEU A 346 -7.25 17.30 3.63
CA LEU A 346 -7.93 18.41 2.94
C LEU A 346 -9.25 17.99 2.29
N LEU A 347 -9.34 16.76 1.79
CA LEU A 347 -10.58 16.19 1.24
C LEU A 347 -11.57 15.77 2.33
N GLU A 348 -11.06 15.26 3.45
CA GLU A 348 -11.87 14.91 4.62
C GLU A 348 -12.57 16.13 5.21
N ALA A 349 -11.90 17.28 5.24
CA ALA A 349 -12.52 18.56 5.60
C ALA A 349 -13.69 18.96 4.68
N ARG A 350 -13.81 18.34 3.50
CA ARG A 350 -14.91 18.54 2.52
C ARG A 350 -15.88 17.35 2.47
N GLY A 351 -15.81 16.43 3.43
CA GLY A 351 -16.72 15.28 3.54
C GLY A 351 -16.32 14.04 2.75
N LEU A 352 -15.12 13.98 2.15
CA LEU A 352 -14.65 12.83 1.38
C LEU A 352 -13.42 12.16 2.01
N SER A 353 -13.63 11.05 2.73
CA SER A 353 -12.53 10.30 3.36
C SER A 353 -11.94 9.24 2.44
N LEU A 354 -10.66 9.44 2.08
CA LEU A 354 -9.87 8.54 1.25
C LEU A 354 -8.63 7.99 1.97
N ALA A 355 -8.30 8.51 3.15
CA ALA A 355 -7.16 8.05 3.95
C ALA A 355 -7.18 6.53 4.22
N PRO A 356 -8.31 5.91 4.60
CA PRO A 356 -8.36 4.46 4.86
C PRO A 356 -7.98 3.61 3.64
N VAL A 357 -8.30 4.08 2.43
CA VAL A 357 -7.98 3.39 1.18
C VAL A 357 -6.47 3.38 0.97
N LEU A 358 -5.80 4.54 1.11
CA LEU A 358 -4.35 4.63 0.96
C LEU A 358 -3.60 3.86 2.04
N LEU A 359 -4.03 3.96 3.30
CA LEU A 359 -3.39 3.24 4.40
C LEU A 359 -3.44 1.73 4.15
N ARG A 360 -4.58 1.19 3.69
CA ARG A 360 -4.72 -0.23 3.30
C ARG A 360 -3.74 -0.62 2.19
N LEU A 361 -3.55 0.22 1.19
CA LEU A 361 -2.70 -0.07 0.03
C LEU A 361 -1.20 0.07 0.34
N PHE A 362 -0.82 1.04 1.17
CA PHE A 362 0.57 1.34 1.50
C PHE A 362 1.11 0.52 2.67
N LYS A 363 0.27 0.05 3.60
CA LYS A 363 0.68 -0.79 4.74
C LYS A 363 1.69 -1.91 4.38
N PRO A 364 1.45 -2.79 3.39
CA PRO A 364 2.41 -3.85 3.07
C PRO A 364 3.76 -3.33 2.53
N ILE A 365 3.75 -2.18 1.84
CA ILE A 365 4.97 -1.55 1.30
C ILE A 365 5.80 -0.96 2.45
N ILE A 366 5.12 -0.41 3.46
CA ILE A 366 5.76 0.17 4.63
C ILE A 366 6.36 -0.91 5.51
N GLU A 367 5.61 -1.99 5.77
CA GLU A 367 6.12 -3.16 6.49
C GLU A 367 7.35 -3.74 5.76
N GLN A 368 7.32 -3.81 4.43
CA GLN A 368 8.49 -4.19 3.64
C GLN A 368 9.67 -3.22 3.83
N ALA A 369 9.44 -1.91 3.80
CA ALA A 369 10.48 -0.90 3.97
C ALA A 369 11.12 -0.95 5.38
N VAL A 370 10.30 -1.12 6.41
CA VAL A 370 10.72 -1.28 7.80
C VAL A 370 11.60 -2.52 7.96
N ASN A 371 11.14 -3.67 7.46
CA ASN A 371 11.90 -4.92 7.55
C ASN A 371 13.22 -4.86 6.76
N ALA A 372 13.20 -4.28 5.55
CA ALA A 372 14.40 -4.11 4.74
C ALA A 372 15.41 -3.16 5.39
N ASN A 373 14.94 -2.08 6.02
CA ASN A 373 15.80 -1.14 6.75
C ASN A 373 16.44 -1.82 7.98
N LEU A 374 15.66 -2.52 8.80
CA LEU A 374 16.17 -3.26 9.96
C LEU A 374 17.23 -4.30 9.56
N LYS A 375 16.97 -5.06 8.48
CA LYS A 375 17.94 -6.01 7.93
C LYS A 375 19.24 -5.33 7.48
N LYS A 376 19.12 -4.17 6.83
CA LYS A 376 20.27 -3.35 6.43
C LYS A 376 21.07 -2.85 7.65
N ILE A 377 20.39 -2.44 8.73
CA ILE A 377 21.06 -2.07 9.99
C ILE A 377 21.83 -3.27 10.53
N GLU A 378 21.24 -4.46 10.56
CA GLU A 378 21.91 -5.69 11.01
C GLU A 378 23.16 -6.02 10.17
N GLU A 379 23.08 -5.89 8.84
CA GLU A 379 24.20 -6.15 7.93
C GLU A 379 25.33 -5.13 8.09
N ILE A 380 25.00 -3.83 8.17
CA ILE A 380 25.99 -2.76 8.38
C ILE A 380 26.65 -2.90 9.74
N SER A 381 25.88 -3.21 10.79
CA SER A 381 26.40 -3.36 12.15
C SER A 381 27.38 -4.53 12.25
N ALA A 382 27.12 -5.63 11.53
CA ALA A 382 28.06 -6.74 11.42
C ALA A 382 29.36 -6.36 10.71
N ALA A 383 29.27 -5.65 9.58
CA ALA A 383 30.45 -5.18 8.86
C ALA A 383 31.30 -4.20 9.69
N LEU A 384 30.65 -3.33 10.48
CA LEU A 384 31.33 -2.41 11.37
C LEU A 384 31.98 -3.12 12.56
N ALA A 385 31.32 -4.11 13.16
CA ALA A 385 31.89 -4.94 14.22
C ALA A 385 33.11 -5.74 13.73
N ALA A 386 33.13 -6.16 12.47
CA ALA A 386 34.28 -6.83 11.85
C ALA A 386 35.53 -5.94 11.77
N ALA A 387 35.34 -4.63 11.62
CA ALA A 387 36.40 -3.65 11.45
C ALA A 387 36.69 -2.82 12.72
N ASP A 388 35.95 -3.05 13.81
CA ASP A 388 36.06 -2.25 15.04
C ASP A 388 37.38 -2.52 15.77
N ASP A 389 37.85 -1.53 16.52
CA ASP A 389 39.02 -1.65 17.40
C ASP A 389 38.63 -1.83 18.88
N TRP A 390 37.32 -1.75 19.15
CA TRP A 390 36.72 -1.83 20.48
C TRP A 390 37.19 -0.72 21.43
N LEU A 391 37.68 0.40 20.90
CA LEU A 391 38.09 1.54 21.70
C LEU A 391 36.90 2.46 21.96
N LEU A 392 36.68 2.80 23.23
CA LEU A 392 35.59 3.70 23.63
C LEU A 392 35.94 5.14 23.28
N ILE A 393 35.31 5.65 22.23
CA ILE A 393 35.48 7.00 21.70
C ILE A 393 34.24 7.85 21.96
N TYR A 394 34.43 9.16 22.08
CA TYR A 394 33.31 10.09 22.03
C TYR A 394 32.67 10.06 20.64
N PRO A 395 31.34 10.23 20.54
CA PRO A 395 30.70 10.38 19.25
C PRO A 395 31.34 11.55 18.47
N PRO A 396 31.61 11.38 17.16
CA PRO A 396 32.24 12.44 16.36
C PRO A 396 31.41 13.73 16.44
N ALA A 397 32.10 14.88 16.54
CA ALA A 397 31.49 16.21 16.61
C ALA A 397 30.58 16.45 15.40
N GLY A 398 29.27 16.22 15.57
CA GLY A 398 28.29 16.12 14.48
C GLY A 398 27.14 15.15 14.77
N GLY A 399 27.30 14.24 15.75
CA GLY A 399 26.20 13.48 16.32
C GLY A 399 25.18 14.40 17.01
N ARG A 400 23.88 14.16 16.81
CA ARG A 400 22.82 14.96 17.47
C ARG A 400 22.97 14.86 18.99
N PRO A 401 22.96 15.97 19.74
CA PRO A 401 23.16 15.95 21.18
C PRO A 401 22.02 15.21 21.89
N PHE A 402 22.38 14.52 22.97
CA PHE A 402 21.51 13.74 23.87
C PHE A 402 20.43 14.53 24.63
N SER A 403 20.19 15.81 24.32
CA SER A 403 19.21 16.64 25.03
C SER A 403 18.85 17.90 24.25
N SER A 404 17.55 18.17 24.11
CA SER A 404 17.00 19.45 23.65
C SER A 404 16.53 20.37 24.80
N SER A 405 16.70 19.99 26.07
CA SER A 405 16.27 20.80 27.23
C SER A 405 17.35 21.18 28.25
N ALA A 406 18.60 20.74 28.09
CA ALA A 406 19.70 21.16 28.97
C ALA A 406 20.56 22.22 28.27
N SER A 407 20.80 23.33 28.98
CA SER A 407 21.66 24.44 28.59
C SER A 407 22.99 23.99 27.95
N LEU A 408 23.35 24.64 26.84
CA LEU A 408 24.49 24.36 25.96
C LEU A 408 25.86 24.22 26.67
N SER A 409 26.01 24.72 27.89
CA SER A 409 27.24 24.62 28.69
C SER A 409 27.42 23.28 29.42
N SER A 410 26.37 22.47 29.61
CA SER A 410 26.43 21.19 30.36
C SER A 410 26.40 19.95 29.45
N ALA A 411 26.08 20.10 28.16
CA ALA A 411 25.86 18.96 27.24
C ALA A 411 27.15 18.30 26.70
N MET A 412 28.30 18.98 26.85
CA MET A 412 29.62 18.46 26.44
C MET A 412 30.26 17.55 27.50
N ALA A 413 29.81 17.60 28.75
CA ALA A 413 30.47 16.95 29.87
C ALA A 413 30.09 15.47 30.09
N SER A 414 29.07 14.95 29.40
CA SER A 414 28.58 13.58 29.63
C SER A 414 28.03 12.92 28.36
N GLN A 415 28.72 13.07 27.22
CA GLN A 415 28.46 12.16 26.09
C GLN A 415 29.07 10.81 26.44
N PRO A 416 28.28 9.74 26.48
CA PRO A 416 28.80 8.47 26.95
C PRO A 416 29.69 7.87 25.85
N LYS A 417 30.83 7.30 26.25
CA LYS A 417 31.83 6.77 25.30
C LYS A 417 31.38 5.39 24.80
N LEU A 418 31.49 5.20 23.50
CA LEU A 418 31.09 3.98 22.80
C LEU A 418 32.14 3.61 21.76
N SER A 419 32.22 2.35 21.36
CA SER A 419 33.04 1.99 20.19
C SER A 419 32.49 2.57 18.89
N SER A 420 33.29 2.51 17.83
CA SER A 420 32.91 3.03 16.52
C SER A 420 31.65 2.33 15.97
N SER A 421 31.55 1.01 16.13
CA SER A 421 30.38 0.23 15.70
C SER A 421 29.15 0.55 16.54
N ALA A 422 29.28 0.70 17.86
CA ALA A 422 28.17 0.99 18.76
C ALA A 422 27.59 2.40 18.53
N ASN A 423 28.45 3.39 18.29
CA ASN A 423 28.03 4.75 17.92
C ASN A 423 27.22 4.76 16.62
N ARG A 424 27.68 4.04 15.60
CA ARG A 424 26.98 3.92 14.31
C ARG A 424 25.68 3.14 14.43
N PHE A 425 25.67 2.04 15.18
CA PHE A 425 24.46 1.28 15.50
C PHE A 425 23.39 2.18 16.13
N ASN A 426 23.74 2.91 17.20
CA ASN A 426 22.83 3.85 17.87
C ASN A 426 22.29 4.91 16.89
N SER A 427 23.16 5.49 16.06
CA SER A 427 22.76 6.50 15.08
C SER A 427 21.76 5.95 14.06
N MET A 428 22.00 4.75 13.53
CA MET A 428 21.09 4.10 12.57
C MET A 428 19.73 3.78 13.20
N ILE A 429 19.69 3.32 14.45
CA ILE A 429 18.43 3.06 15.15
C ILE A 429 17.67 4.36 15.42
N GLN A 430 18.37 5.45 15.78
CA GLN A 430 17.73 6.76 15.94
C GLN A 430 17.12 7.26 14.62
N ASP A 431 17.85 7.18 13.52
CA ASP A 431 17.34 7.56 12.19
C ASP A 431 16.12 6.71 11.81
N PHE A 432 16.17 5.40 12.06
CA PHE A 432 15.06 4.48 11.82
C PHE A 432 13.80 4.86 12.62
N LEU A 433 13.94 5.09 13.93
CA LEU A 433 12.80 5.45 14.78
C LEU A 433 12.24 6.84 14.43
N GLU A 434 13.08 7.79 14.03
CA GLU A 434 12.63 9.10 13.53
C GLU A 434 11.84 8.98 12.22
N ASP A 435 12.26 8.09 11.31
CA ASP A 435 11.54 7.85 10.05
C ASP A 435 10.21 7.07 10.26
N VAL A 436 10.09 6.27 11.34
CA VAL A 436 8.84 5.57 11.70
C VAL A 436 7.83 6.51 12.36
N GLY A 437 8.27 7.53 13.11
CA GLY A 437 7.38 8.44 13.86
C GLY A 437 6.22 9.04 13.04
N PRO A 438 6.44 9.60 11.84
CA PRO A 438 5.36 10.12 10.99
C PRO A 438 4.29 9.10 10.54
N LEU A 439 4.51 7.81 10.80
CA LEU A 439 3.64 6.68 10.39
C LEU A 439 2.76 6.16 11.55
N GLU A 440 2.56 6.95 12.62
CA GLU A 440 1.70 6.62 13.78
C GLU A 440 0.31 6.09 13.40
N SER A 441 -0.29 6.57 12.30
CA SER A 441 -1.61 6.16 11.83
C SER A 441 -1.71 4.66 11.48
N LEU A 442 -0.59 3.97 11.31
CA LEU A 442 -0.52 2.56 10.93
C LEU A 442 -0.26 1.61 12.10
N GLN A 443 -0.10 2.14 13.33
CA GLN A 443 0.14 1.34 14.54
C GLN A 443 1.35 0.40 14.41
N LEU A 444 2.43 0.89 13.79
CA LEU A 444 3.64 0.10 13.53
C LEU A 444 4.57 -0.02 14.73
N ASP A 445 4.30 0.71 15.82
CA ASP A 445 5.17 0.85 16.99
C ASP A 445 5.63 -0.50 17.55
N GLY A 446 4.69 -1.45 17.73
CA GLY A 446 5.02 -2.78 18.24
C GLY A 446 5.95 -3.56 17.30
N SER A 447 5.72 -3.47 15.99
CA SER A 447 6.54 -4.14 14.98
C SER A 447 7.93 -3.50 14.84
N ALA A 448 8.01 -2.17 14.92
CA ALA A 448 9.26 -1.42 14.85
C ALA A 448 10.13 -1.69 16.08
N LEU A 449 9.56 -1.59 17.29
CA LEU A 449 10.27 -1.86 18.54
C LEU A 449 10.66 -3.34 18.69
N GLY A 450 9.82 -4.26 18.21
CA GLY A 450 10.16 -5.68 18.11
C GLY A 450 11.33 -5.93 17.16
N GLY A 451 11.34 -5.25 16.02
CA GLY A 451 12.44 -5.28 15.06
C GLY A 451 13.74 -4.73 15.63
N VAL A 452 13.72 -3.57 16.30
CA VAL A 452 14.89 -3.01 16.98
C VAL A 452 15.45 -3.98 18.02
N LEU A 453 14.59 -4.63 18.81
CA LEU A 453 15.00 -5.65 19.77
C LEU A 453 15.68 -6.84 19.07
N GLN A 454 15.19 -7.27 17.91
CA GLN A 454 15.82 -8.35 17.14
C GLN A 454 17.21 -7.95 16.63
N VAL A 455 17.34 -6.76 16.03
CA VAL A 455 18.63 -6.26 15.53
C VAL A 455 19.62 -6.05 16.69
N PHE A 456 19.16 -5.55 17.84
CA PHE A 456 20.00 -5.44 19.04
C PHE A 456 20.45 -6.82 19.55
N ASN A 457 19.58 -7.83 19.56
CA ASN A 457 19.97 -9.20 19.88
C ASN A 457 21.04 -9.73 18.92
N SER A 458 20.91 -9.48 17.62
CA SER A 458 21.94 -9.83 16.63
C SER A 458 23.25 -9.10 16.91
N TYR A 459 23.21 -7.81 17.27
CA TYR A 459 24.40 -7.05 17.65
C TYR A 459 25.08 -7.62 18.89
N VAL A 460 24.33 -7.93 19.96
CA VAL A 460 24.89 -8.55 21.16
C VAL A 460 25.48 -9.94 20.87
N ASN A 461 24.87 -10.72 19.98
CA ASN A 461 25.46 -11.99 19.53
C ASN A 461 26.80 -11.79 18.80
N LEU A 462 26.99 -10.68 18.07
CA LEU A 462 28.28 -10.33 17.48
C LEU A 462 29.30 -9.98 18.58
N LEU A 463 28.90 -9.23 19.61
CA LEU A 463 29.77 -8.91 20.74
C LEU A 463 30.19 -10.17 21.52
N MET A 464 29.30 -11.15 21.70
CA MET A 464 29.67 -12.44 22.31
C MET A 464 30.71 -13.20 21.48
N ARG A 465 30.65 -13.13 20.14
CA ARG A 465 31.64 -13.73 19.24
C ARG A 465 32.97 -12.95 19.19
N ALA A 466 32.99 -11.71 19.67
CA ALA A 466 34.22 -10.95 19.79
C ALA A 466 35.05 -11.37 21.03
N LEU A 467 34.47 -12.16 21.95
CA LEU A 467 35.18 -12.64 23.14
C LEU A 467 36.19 -13.76 22.78
N PRO A 468 37.42 -13.75 23.33
CA PRO A 468 38.50 -14.66 22.91
C PRO A 468 38.20 -16.15 23.03
N SER A 469 37.46 -16.62 24.04
CA SER A 469 37.17 -18.05 24.21
C SER A 469 36.02 -18.58 23.34
N SER A 470 35.45 -17.74 22.47
CA SER A 470 34.37 -18.14 21.56
C SER A 470 34.87 -18.81 20.27
N SER A 471 36.17 -18.72 19.95
CA SER A 471 36.76 -19.30 18.73
C SER A 471 37.01 -20.80 18.79
N GLU A 472 37.17 -21.40 19.97
CA GLU A 472 37.47 -22.84 20.11
C GLU A 472 36.26 -23.75 19.87
N THR A 473 35.04 -23.20 19.83
CA THR A 473 33.81 -23.98 19.60
C THR A 473 33.38 -24.03 18.12
N GLU A 474 34.20 -23.51 17.20
CA GLU A 474 33.83 -23.35 15.78
C GLU A 474 34.10 -24.56 14.87
N GLU A 475 34.60 -25.70 15.37
CA GLU A 475 34.75 -26.90 14.52
C GLU A 475 33.43 -27.67 14.27
N SER A 476 32.28 -27.22 14.78
CA SER A 476 31.03 -28.01 14.77
C SER A 476 29.80 -27.40 14.09
N LEU A 477 29.86 -26.19 13.49
CA LEU A 477 28.67 -25.58 12.84
C LEU A 477 29.01 -24.92 11.49
N GLU A 478 29.39 -25.73 10.52
CA GLU A 478 29.33 -25.37 9.09
C GLU A 478 27.86 -25.21 8.66
N GLY A 479 27.38 -23.96 8.57
CA GLY A 479 26.05 -23.70 7.98
C GLY A 479 25.53 -22.27 8.05
N SER A 480 26.10 -21.41 8.89
CA SER A 480 25.73 -19.98 8.93
C SER A 480 26.98 -19.16 8.65
N GLY A 481 27.08 -18.58 7.45
CA GLY A 481 28.26 -17.83 7.01
C GLY A 481 28.80 -16.94 8.13
N SER A 482 29.98 -17.27 8.63
CA SER A 482 30.63 -16.58 9.74
C SER A 482 30.86 -15.13 9.32
N LYS A 483 29.97 -14.25 9.79
CA LYS A 483 30.23 -12.81 9.79
C LYS A 483 31.47 -12.62 10.68
N ILE A 484 32.62 -12.46 10.04
CA ILE A 484 33.93 -12.24 10.67
C ILE A 484 33.76 -11.08 11.67
N VAL A 485 34.15 -11.28 12.93
CA VAL A 485 34.16 -10.23 13.98
C VAL A 485 35.59 -10.10 14.50
N ARG A 486 36.04 -8.87 14.77
CA ARG A 486 37.36 -8.65 15.37
C ARG A 486 37.36 -9.10 16.83
N ILE A 487 38.33 -9.92 17.22
CA ILE A 487 38.46 -10.42 18.59
C ILE A 487 38.92 -9.27 19.51
N ALA A 488 38.33 -9.19 20.71
CA ALA A 488 38.73 -8.30 21.78
C ALA A 488 39.88 -8.93 22.59
N GLU A 489 41.11 -8.72 22.12
CA GLU A 489 42.33 -9.33 22.64
C GLU A 489 42.66 -8.87 24.08
N THR A 490 42.35 -7.62 24.43
CA THR A 490 42.67 -7.05 25.74
C THR A 490 41.45 -6.98 26.67
N GLU A 491 41.66 -7.07 27.98
CA GLU A 491 40.60 -6.89 28.99
C GLU A 491 39.85 -5.57 28.81
N SER A 492 40.57 -4.49 28.46
CA SER A 492 39.96 -3.17 28.19
C SER A 492 38.97 -3.20 27.02
N GLN A 493 39.27 -3.97 25.97
CA GLN A 493 38.38 -4.15 24.82
C GLN A 493 37.20 -5.03 25.20
N GLN A 494 37.39 -6.07 26.01
CA GLN A 494 36.30 -6.93 26.46
C GLN A 494 35.32 -6.18 27.38
N LEU A 495 35.83 -5.33 28.28
CA LEU A 495 35.02 -4.40 29.07
C LEU A 495 34.30 -3.37 28.18
N ALA A 496 34.92 -2.92 27.08
CA ALA A 496 34.26 -2.03 26.12
C ALA A 496 33.06 -2.70 25.43
N LEU A 497 33.10 -4.01 25.14
CA LEU A 497 31.96 -4.76 24.62
C LEU A 497 30.76 -4.72 25.60
N LEU A 498 31.02 -4.94 26.89
CA LEU A 498 30.01 -4.88 27.95
C LEU A 498 29.46 -3.47 28.14
N ALA A 499 30.33 -2.46 28.11
CA ALA A 499 29.96 -1.06 28.23
C ALA A 499 29.05 -0.63 27.07
N ASN A 500 29.41 -1.00 25.83
CA ASN A 500 28.60 -0.76 24.64
C ASN A 500 27.18 -1.32 24.80
N ALA A 501 27.07 -2.62 25.12
CA ALA A 501 25.78 -3.30 25.23
C ALA A 501 24.92 -2.75 26.37
N SER A 502 25.51 -2.50 27.55
CA SER A 502 24.80 -2.00 28.72
C SER A 502 24.27 -0.59 28.47
N LEU A 503 25.11 0.32 27.98
CA LEU A 503 24.73 1.70 27.73
C LEU A 503 23.62 1.82 26.65
N LEU A 504 23.73 1.04 25.56
CA LEU A 504 22.70 0.96 24.54
C LEU A 504 21.35 0.51 25.13
N ALA A 505 21.35 -0.54 25.97
CA ALA A 505 20.14 -1.11 26.55
C ALA A 505 19.52 -0.24 27.66
N ASP A 506 20.34 0.43 28.46
CA ASP A 506 19.88 1.18 29.63
C ASP A 506 19.34 2.55 29.28
N ASP A 507 20.03 3.27 28.39
CA ASP A 507 19.78 4.68 28.14
C ASP A 507 19.44 4.96 26.68
N LEU A 508 20.29 4.57 25.74
CA LEU A 508 20.23 5.13 24.37
C LEU A 508 19.02 4.62 23.58
N LEU A 509 18.79 3.31 23.56
CA LEU A 509 17.66 2.72 22.83
C LEU A 509 16.32 3.03 23.51
N PRO A 510 16.17 2.93 24.85
CA PRO A 510 14.98 3.41 25.56
C PRO A 510 14.66 4.87 25.28
N TYR A 511 15.66 5.75 25.29
CA TYR A 511 15.47 7.17 24.99
C TYR A 511 15.00 7.39 23.55
N ALA A 512 15.62 6.72 22.58
CA ALA A 512 15.22 6.82 21.17
C ALA A 512 13.78 6.31 20.96
N ALA A 513 13.39 5.21 21.62
CA ALA A 513 12.04 4.66 21.56
C ALA A 513 10.97 5.60 22.15
N MET A 514 11.32 6.46 23.12
CA MET A 514 10.39 7.47 23.65
C MET A 514 9.93 8.49 22.60
N LYS A 515 10.71 8.69 21.52
CA LYS A 515 10.32 9.60 20.43
C LYS A 515 9.17 9.08 19.57
N LEU A 516 8.89 7.77 19.60
CA LEU A 516 7.73 7.16 18.95
C LEU A 516 6.45 7.30 19.80
N LEU A 517 6.55 7.81 21.03
CA LEU A 517 5.37 8.12 21.82
C LEU A 517 4.83 9.51 21.44
N PRO A 518 3.52 9.65 21.23
CA PRO A 518 2.93 10.96 20.94
C PRO A 518 3.19 11.92 22.11
N LEU A 519 3.78 13.08 21.80
CA LEU A 519 3.80 14.21 22.75
C LEU A 519 2.35 14.65 23.01
N PRO A 520 2.02 15.09 24.24
CA PRO A 520 0.68 15.58 24.54
C PRO A 520 0.30 16.72 23.59
N PRO A 521 -0.97 16.77 23.12
CA PRO A 521 -1.44 17.92 22.35
C PRO A 521 -1.23 19.19 23.19
N ARG A 522 -0.65 20.21 22.57
CA ARG A 522 -0.69 21.56 23.13
C ARG A 522 -2.15 21.99 23.14
N MET A 523 -2.72 22.08 24.35
CA MET A 523 -3.93 22.83 24.75
C MET A 523 -4.93 23.12 23.61
N ASP A 524 -5.88 22.20 23.43
CA ASP A 524 -7.34 22.47 23.31
C ASP A 524 -8.01 21.24 22.68
N GLU A 525 -8.35 20.25 23.50
CA GLU A 525 -9.57 19.43 23.37
C GLU A 525 -9.66 18.40 24.51
N GLN A 526 -10.88 18.10 24.94
CA GLN A 526 -11.28 17.51 26.23
C GLN A 526 -10.69 16.12 26.59
N PRO A 527 -10.63 15.77 27.90
CA PRO A 527 -9.88 14.63 28.39
C PRO A 527 -10.72 13.33 28.37
N LYS A 528 -10.45 12.44 27.40
CA LYS A 528 -10.86 11.01 27.46
C LYS A 528 -9.69 10.00 27.43
N ARG A 529 -8.42 10.46 27.45
CA ARG A 529 -7.22 9.60 27.29
C ARG A 529 -6.34 9.45 28.54
N SER A 530 -6.92 9.46 29.75
CA SER A 530 -6.15 9.17 30.98
C SER A 530 -5.82 7.67 31.15
N SER A 531 -6.62 6.76 30.57
CA SER A 531 -6.46 5.31 30.73
C SER A 531 -5.30 4.71 29.90
N GLU A 532 -5.02 5.23 28.70
CA GLU A 532 -3.93 4.73 27.85
C GLU A 532 -2.54 5.08 28.41
N ARG A 533 -2.41 6.16 29.19
CA ARG A 533 -1.14 6.53 29.84
C ARG A 533 -0.64 5.49 30.84
N GLN A 534 -1.56 4.80 31.52
CA GLN A 534 -1.19 3.78 32.51
C GLN A 534 -0.88 2.42 31.88
N SER A 535 -1.44 2.09 30.71
CA SER A 535 -1.19 0.79 30.05
C SER A 535 0.13 0.72 29.26
N ARG A 536 0.71 1.85 28.86
CA ARG A 536 1.91 1.89 27.98
C ARG A 536 3.25 1.95 28.73
N LEU A 537 3.25 2.44 29.97
CA LEU A 537 4.40 2.36 30.89
C LEU A 537 4.88 0.92 31.19
N PRO A 538 4.00 -0.08 31.41
CA PRO A 538 4.43 -1.45 31.60
C PRO A 538 5.04 -2.07 30.33
N GLU A 539 4.53 -1.76 29.13
CA GLU A 539 5.13 -2.22 27.86
C GLU A 539 6.54 -1.69 27.67
N GLN A 540 6.79 -0.41 27.97
CA GLN A 540 8.13 0.17 27.93
C GLN A 540 9.08 -0.50 28.93
N ARG A 541 8.61 -0.77 30.16
CA ARG A 541 9.39 -1.50 31.17
C ARG A 541 9.68 -2.93 30.71
N GLU A 542 8.71 -3.60 30.10
CA GLU A 542 8.89 -4.94 29.56
C GLU A 542 9.90 -4.97 28.41
N TRP A 543 9.84 -3.98 27.52
CA TRP A 543 10.80 -3.83 26.42
C TRP A 543 12.22 -3.56 26.94
N LYS A 544 12.39 -2.66 27.91
CA LYS A 544 13.68 -2.45 28.59
C LYS A 544 14.19 -3.73 29.25
N LYS A 545 13.33 -4.52 29.91
CA LYS A 545 13.71 -5.84 30.46
C LYS A 545 14.17 -6.81 29.35
N LYS A 546 13.55 -6.78 28.17
CA LYS A 546 13.95 -7.63 27.04
C LYS A 546 15.33 -7.23 26.50
N LEU A 547 15.63 -5.94 26.40
CA LEU A 547 16.98 -5.46 26.07
C LEU A 547 18.00 -5.91 27.13
N GLN A 548 17.66 -5.78 28.41
CA GLN A 548 18.55 -6.18 29.49
C GLN A 548 18.88 -7.67 29.48
N ARG A 549 17.90 -8.53 29.19
CA ARG A 549 18.14 -9.98 29.02
C ARG A 549 19.15 -10.28 27.92
N SER A 550 19.20 -9.49 26.85
CA SER A 550 20.23 -9.63 25.81
C SER A 550 21.60 -9.31 26.38
N VAL A 551 21.73 -8.22 27.13
CA VAL A 551 22.98 -7.81 27.79
C VAL A 551 23.43 -8.84 28.82
N ASP A 552 22.51 -9.41 29.60
CA ASP A 552 22.83 -10.42 30.61
C ASP A 552 23.44 -11.68 29.97
N ARG A 553 23.02 -12.08 28.77
CA ARG A 553 23.67 -13.18 28.02
C ARG A 553 25.13 -12.88 27.70
N LEU A 554 25.46 -11.63 27.36
CA LEU A 554 26.84 -11.21 27.11
C LEU A 554 27.64 -11.20 28.42
N ARG A 555 27.05 -10.72 29.52
CA ARG A 555 27.66 -10.78 30.85
C ARG A 555 27.95 -12.22 31.27
N ASP A 556 26.99 -13.13 31.10
CA ASP A 556 27.16 -14.54 31.42
C ASP A 556 28.30 -15.16 30.60
N SER A 557 28.38 -14.85 29.30
CA SER A 557 29.47 -15.32 28.43
C SER A 557 30.84 -14.80 28.88
N PHE A 558 30.92 -13.51 29.21
CA PHE A 558 32.14 -12.87 29.72
C PHE A 558 32.57 -13.45 31.07
N CYS A 559 31.65 -13.52 32.04
CA CYS A 559 31.92 -14.06 33.37
C CYS A 559 32.33 -15.52 33.31
N ARG A 560 31.71 -16.32 32.43
CA ARG A 560 32.09 -17.73 32.24
C ARG A 560 33.52 -17.86 31.72
N GLN A 561 33.92 -17.01 30.77
CA GLN A 561 35.30 -17.01 30.26
C GLN A 561 36.28 -16.67 31.39
N HIS A 562 36.08 -15.55 32.08
CA HIS A 562 37.00 -15.11 33.14
C HIS A 562 37.01 -16.04 34.35
N ALA A 563 35.89 -16.71 34.66
CA ALA A 563 35.87 -17.73 35.69
C ALA A 563 36.71 -18.95 35.29
N LEU A 564 36.74 -19.33 34.01
CA LEU A 564 37.62 -20.41 33.53
C LEU A 564 39.09 -19.99 33.61
N ASP A 565 39.42 -18.77 33.19
CA ASP A 565 40.79 -18.21 33.29
C ASP A 565 41.26 -18.11 34.75
N LEU A 566 40.35 -17.87 35.70
CA LEU A 566 40.66 -17.83 37.14
C LEU A 566 40.89 -19.24 37.73
N ILE A 567 40.19 -20.26 37.21
CA ILE A 567 40.23 -21.62 37.75
C ILE A 567 41.36 -22.43 37.12
N PHE A 568 41.65 -22.22 35.83
CA PHE A 568 42.59 -23.00 35.04
C PHE A 568 43.71 -22.14 34.46
N THR A 569 44.92 -22.68 34.47
CA THR A 569 46.07 -22.09 33.77
C THR A 569 45.94 -22.30 32.25
N GLU A 570 46.71 -21.56 31.46
CA GLU A 570 46.78 -21.75 29.99
C GLU A 570 47.15 -23.20 29.57
N ASN A 571 47.77 -23.98 30.47
CA ASN A 571 48.15 -25.37 30.24
C ASN A 571 47.07 -26.39 30.67
N GLY A 572 45.92 -25.92 31.19
CA GLY A 572 44.82 -26.76 31.67
C GLY A 572 44.99 -27.27 33.12
N ASP A 573 46.03 -26.83 33.83
CA ASP A 573 46.21 -27.12 35.26
C ASP A 573 45.31 -26.21 36.10
N THR A 574 44.99 -26.61 37.33
CA THR A 574 44.15 -25.77 38.22
C THR A 574 44.99 -24.73 38.97
N HIS A 575 44.62 -23.45 38.88
CA HIS A 575 45.17 -22.38 39.73
C HIS A 575 44.85 -22.62 41.21
N LEU A 576 43.70 -23.23 41.47
CA LEU A 576 43.25 -23.64 42.81
C LEU A 576 43.32 -25.16 42.94
N ASN A 577 44.31 -25.66 43.69
CA ASN A 577 44.41 -27.06 44.06
C ASN A 577 44.31 -27.24 45.59
N ALA A 578 43.98 -28.46 46.04
CA ALA A 578 43.82 -28.75 47.46
C ALA A 578 45.08 -28.46 48.29
N TYR A 579 46.26 -28.50 47.66
CA TYR A 579 47.55 -28.23 48.31
C TYR A 579 47.69 -26.75 48.70
N ILE A 580 47.29 -25.82 47.82
CA ILE A 580 47.29 -24.36 48.09
C ILE A 580 46.37 -24.02 49.27
N TYR A 581 45.19 -24.65 49.35
CA TYR A 581 44.26 -24.46 50.46
C TYR A 581 44.86 -24.90 51.80
N THR A 582 45.65 -25.98 51.80
CA THR A 582 46.30 -26.48 53.01
C THR A 582 47.60 -25.76 53.39
N SER A 583 48.22 -25.02 52.46
CA SER A 583 49.47 -24.30 52.70
C SER A 583 49.27 -22.81 53.06
N LEU A 584 48.05 -22.29 52.98
CA LEU A 584 47.67 -20.91 53.36
C LEU A 584 47.85 -20.62 54.87
N ASP A 585 47.79 -21.63 55.74
CA ASP A 585 47.99 -21.46 57.19
C ASP A 585 49.48 -21.25 57.58
N ASP A 586 50.42 -21.57 56.69
CA ASP A 586 51.87 -21.68 57.00
C ASP A 586 52.72 -20.45 56.57
N ASN A 587 52.16 -19.23 56.56
CA ASN A 587 52.90 -17.99 56.27
C ASN A 587 53.58 -17.92 54.88
N VAL A 588 52.96 -18.53 53.86
CA VAL A 588 53.35 -18.32 52.45
C VAL A 588 52.62 -17.08 51.91
N GLU A 589 53.29 -16.28 51.09
CA GLU A 589 52.70 -15.10 50.41
C GLU A 589 51.32 -15.46 49.85
N GLU A 590 50.30 -14.65 50.21
CA GLU A 590 48.94 -14.85 49.71
C GLU A 590 48.98 -14.88 48.17
N PRO A 591 48.39 -15.91 47.52
CA PRO A 591 48.30 -15.95 46.07
C PRO A 591 47.60 -14.68 45.59
N GLU A 592 48.10 -14.05 44.52
CA GLU A 592 47.42 -12.92 43.89
C GLU A 592 46.13 -13.43 43.24
N TRP A 593 45.02 -13.35 43.99
CA TRP A 593 43.71 -13.91 43.61
C TRP A 593 43.06 -13.21 42.41
N PHE A 594 43.59 -12.07 42.00
CA PHE A 594 43.05 -11.24 40.92
C PHE A 594 44.16 -10.93 39.93
N PRO A 595 44.22 -11.61 38.77
CA PRO A 595 45.27 -11.36 37.78
C PRO A 595 45.13 -10.01 37.05
N SER A 596 44.00 -9.31 37.18
CA SER A 596 43.71 -8.04 36.48
C SER A 596 43.84 -6.81 37.41
N PRO A 597 44.78 -5.89 37.12
CA PRO A 597 44.87 -4.60 37.80
C PRO A 597 43.62 -3.72 37.62
N ILE A 598 42.86 -3.93 36.54
CA ILE A 598 41.64 -3.16 36.23
C ILE A 598 40.50 -3.58 37.18
N LEU A 599 40.34 -4.88 37.41
CA LEU A 599 39.33 -5.41 38.34
C LEU A 599 39.72 -5.14 39.81
N GLN A 600 41.02 -5.06 40.12
CA GLN A 600 41.52 -4.63 41.43
C GLN A 600 41.18 -3.15 41.71
N ALA A 601 41.37 -2.25 40.74
CA ALA A 601 41.07 -0.82 40.90
C ALA A 601 39.56 -0.53 41.10
N GLU A 602 38.66 -1.32 40.50
CA GLU A 602 37.21 -1.19 40.74
C GLU A 602 36.77 -1.75 42.10
N LYS A 603 37.47 -2.77 42.63
CA LYS A 603 37.23 -3.30 43.98
C LYS A 603 37.55 -2.27 45.06
N ASP A 604 38.64 -1.50 44.89
CA ASP A 604 38.97 -0.41 45.79
C ASP A 604 37.94 0.73 45.74
N LEU A 605 37.30 0.97 44.60
CA LEU A 605 36.18 1.91 44.47
C LEU A 605 34.88 1.41 45.11
N LEU A 606 34.60 0.10 45.06
CA LEU A 606 33.43 -0.53 45.69
C LEU A 606 33.59 -0.70 47.21
N LEU A 607 34.82 -0.75 47.74
CA LEU A 607 35.09 -0.79 49.18
C LEU A 607 35.00 0.58 49.85
N PHE A 608 34.85 1.66 49.08
CA PHE A 608 34.65 3.03 49.57
C PHE A 608 33.19 3.53 49.45
N TYR A 609 32.22 2.65 49.17
CA TYR A 609 30.77 2.95 49.26
C TYR A 609 30.03 2.07 50.27
#